data_AF-A0A3N5R9A9-F1
#
_entry.id   AF-A0A3N5R9A9-F1
#
_cell.length_a   1.000
_cell.length_b   1.000
_cell.length_c   1.000
_cell.angle_alpha   90.00
_cell.angle_beta   90.00
_cell.angle_gamma   90.00
#
_symmetry.space_group_name_H-M   'P 1'
#
loop_
_entity.id
_entity.type
_entity.pdbx_description
1 polymer ?
#
loop_
_entity_poly.entity_id
_entity_poly.type
_entity_poly.pdbx_seq_one_letter_code
_entity_poly.pdbx_strand_id
1 'polypeptide(L)'
;MLFPEFMYKRYGQDIRVDNDARITRPELVELGNHIAIDMGVYISVTAKIGDYVHIAPHVCIIGGATATLIMEDFTNIGAGSKIVVISDDFTNGLINPLIPLEYKKLIGSQIIMRRFSL
;
A
#
# COMPACT_ATOMS: atom_id res chain seq x y z
N MET A 1 -18.73 -2.54 -11.13
CA MET A 1 -19.11 -2.98 -9.77
C MET A 1 -18.85 -1.81 -8.85
N LEU A 2 -19.72 -1.62 -7.85
CA LEU A 2 -19.80 -0.42 -7.03
C LEU A 2 -18.52 -0.22 -6.22
N PHE A 3 -17.98 0.99 -6.30
CA PHE A 3 -17.08 1.55 -5.30
C PHE A 3 -17.75 1.38 -3.92
N PRO A 4 -17.26 0.52 -3.03
CA PRO A 4 -17.85 0.43 -1.70
C PRO A 4 -17.33 1.62 -0.90
N GLU A 5 -18.05 2.73 -0.99
CA GLU A 5 -17.82 3.98 -0.28
C GLU A 5 -17.52 3.78 1.22
N PHE A 6 -18.05 2.73 1.84
CA PHE A 6 -17.86 2.45 3.28
C PHE A 6 -16.61 1.64 3.63
N MET A 7 -15.76 1.32 2.66
CA MET A 7 -14.64 0.39 2.87
C MET A 7 -13.37 1.09 3.37
N TYR A 8 -13.17 2.36 3.01
CA TYR A 8 -11.93 3.10 3.29
C TYR A 8 -12.03 3.96 4.54
N LYS A 9 -10.90 4.19 5.22
CA LYS A 9 -10.84 5.08 6.39
C LYS A 9 -11.24 6.52 6.06
N ARG A 10 -10.80 7.00 4.90
CA ARG A 10 -11.17 8.29 4.30
C ARG A 10 -10.97 8.19 2.80
N TYR A 11 -11.84 8.83 2.01
CA TYR A 11 -11.70 8.90 0.56
C TYR A 11 -12.20 10.25 0.05
N GLY A 12 -11.55 10.78 -0.99
CA GLY A 12 -11.95 11.97 -1.73
C GLY A 12 -12.82 11.66 -2.95
N GLN A 13 -12.70 12.48 -3.98
CA GLN A 13 -13.49 12.40 -5.22
C GLN A 13 -12.66 11.87 -6.41
N ASP A 14 -13.35 11.37 -7.44
CA ASP A 14 -12.72 10.83 -8.67
C ASP A 14 -11.65 9.76 -8.37
N ILE A 15 -12.07 8.75 -7.62
CA ILE A 15 -11.24 7.59 -7.29
C ILE A 15 -11.70 6.41 -8.15
N ARG A 16 -10.75 5.74 -8.78
CA ARG A 16 -10.95 4.58 -9.64
C ARG A 16 -10.07 3.46 -9.12
N VAL A 17 -10.69 2.36 -8.76
CA VAL A 17 -10.02 1.16 -8.25
C VAL A 17 -10.58 0.02 -9.08
N ASP A 18 -9.70 -0.67 -9.79
CA ASP A 18 -10.08 -1.83 -10.57
C ASP A 18 -10.65 -2.93 -9.65
N ASN A 19 -11.59 -3.73 -10.15
CA ASN A 19 -12.22 -4.78 -9.35
C ASN A 19 -11.25 -5.92 -9.00
N ASP A 20 -10.15 -6.07 -9.76
CA ASP A 20 -9.09 -7.05 -9.50
C ASP A 20 -8.05 -6.53 -8.48
N ALA A 21 -8.06 -5.23 -8.17
CA ALA A 21 -7.19 -4.68 -7.14
C ALA A 21 -7.59 -5.22 -5.75
N ARG A 22 -6.60 -5.68 -4.98
CA ARG A 22 -6.79 -6.25 -3.66
C ARG A 22 -6.14 -5.40 -2.58
N ILE A 23 -6.96 -4.61 -1.92
CA ILE A 23 -6.60 -3.87 -0.70
C ILE A 23 -7.11 -4.69 0.48
N THR A 24 -6.20 -5.28 1.25
CA THR A 24 -6.58 -6.28 2.27
C THR A 24 -7.09 -5.68 3.58
N ARG A 25 -6.79 -4.41 3.85
CA ARG A 25 -7.17 -3.66 5.07
C ARG A 25 -7.62 -2.26 4.69
N PRO A 26 -8.70 -2.14 3.90
CA PRO A 26 -9.16 -0.86 3.37
C PRO A 26 -9.54 0.13 4.50
N GLU A 27 -9.94 -0.35 5.68
CA GLU A 27 -10.20 0.43 6.89
C GLU A 27 -8.97 1.16 7.44
N LEU A 28 -7.77 0.83 6.96
CA LEU A 28 -6.50 1.50 7.29
C LEU A 28 -5.99 2.39 6.14
N VAL A 29 -6.75 2.54 5.07
CA VAL A 29 -6.35 3.28 3.88
C VAL A 29 -7.09 4.61 3.78
N GLU A 30 -6.32 5.69 3.63
CA GLU A 30 -6.80 7.03 3.35
C GLU A 30 -6.46 7.39 1.90
N LEU A 31 -7.46 7.78 1.12
CA LEU A 31 -7.35 8.20 -0.27
C LEU A 31 -7.71 9.69 -0.40
N GLY A 32 -6.87 10.46 -1.10
CA GLY A 32 -7.16 11.81 -1.55
C GLY A 32 -8.12 11.85 -2.74
N ASN A 33 -7.90 12.79 -3.65
CA ASN A 33 -8.68 13.02 -4.87
C ASN A 33 -7.91 12.60 -6.12
N HIS A 34 -8.62 12.25 -7.20
CA HIS A 34 -8.02 11.94 -8.50
C HIS A 34 -7.00 10.80 -8.42
N ILE A 35 -7.48 9.63 -8.00
CA ILE A 35 -6.65 8.44 -7.79
C ILE A 35 -7.06 7.34 -8.75
N ALA A 36 -6.09 6.68 -9.36
CA ALA A 36 -6.28 5.46 -10.14
C ALA A 36 -5.45 4.32 -9.56
N ILE A 37 -6.10 3.20 -9.24
CA ILE A 37 -5.47 1.95 -8.80
C ILE A 37 -5.90 0.86 -9.79
N ASP A 38 -4.94 0.33 -10.54
CA ASP A 38 -5.23 -0.58 -11.65
C ASP A 38 -5.33 -2.05 -11.23
N MET A 39 -5.63 -2.91 -12.22
CA MET A 39 -5.76 -4.36 -12.07
C MET A 39 -4.52 -5.00 -11.41
N GLY A 40 -4.75 -6.05 -10.62
CA GLY A 40 -3.71 -6.84 -9.98
C GLY A 40 -2.87 -6.11 -8.94
N VAL A 41 -3.23 -4.87 -8.56
CA VAL A 41 -2.58 -4.17 -7.46
C VAL A 41 -2.89 -4.89 -6.15
N TYR A 42 -1.87 -5.11 -5.32
CA TYR A 42 -2.01 -5.70 -4.00
C TYR A 42 -1.45 -4.78 -2.92
N ILE A 43 -2.27 -4.43 -1.92
CA ILE A 43 -1.88 -3.57 -0.80
C ILE A 43 -2.23 -4.26 0.52
N SER A 44 -1.22 -4.46 1.37
CA SER A 44 -1.37 -5.08 2.70
C SER A 44 -0.88 -4.24 3.87
N VAL A 45 -0.57 -2.98 3.60
CA VAL A 45 -0.05 -2.00 4.56
C VAL A 45 -1.11 -0.97 4.94
N THR A 46 -0.89 -0.23 6.02
CA THR A 46 -1.57 1.06 6.23
C THR A 46 -1.11 2.02 5.13
N ALA A 47 -2.03 2.74 4.50
CA ALA A 47 -1.67 3.63 3.39
C ALA A 47 -2.34 4.99 3.52
N LYS A 48 -1.57 6.05 3.25
CA LYS A 48 -2.07 7.40 3.03
C LYS A 48 -1.65 7.85 1.65
N ILE A 49 -2.62 7.97 0.75
CA ILE A 49 -2.41 8.33 -0.65
C ILE A 49 -2.98 9.73 -0.86
N GLY A 50 -2.14 10.66 -1.29
CA GLY A 50 -2.48 12.05 -1.59
C GLY A 50 -3.26 12.20 -2.91
N ASP A 51 -3.24 13.41 -3.45
CA ASP A 51 -4.02 13.75 -4.64
C ASP A 51 -3.23 13.48 -5.94
N TYR A 52 -3.93 13.20 -7.04
CA TYR A 52 -3.31 12.97 -8.36
C TYR A 52 -2.27 11.85 -8.35
N VAL A 53 -2.68 10.67 -7.89
CA VAL A 53 -1.81 9.49 -7.76
C VAL A 53 -2.27 8.35 -8.67
N HIS A 54 -1.34 7.75 -9.40
CA HIS A 54 -1.56 6.51 -10.14
C HIS A 54 -0.72 5.35 -9.57
N ILE A 55 -1.38 4.25 -9.25
CA ILE A 55 -0.75 2.97 -8.94
C ILE A 55 -1.04 2.02 -10.11
N ALA A 56 -0.01 1.83 -10.95
CA ALA A 56 -0.11 1.07 -12.18
C ALA A 56 -0.32 -0.44 -11.96
N PRO A 57 -0.62 -1.23 -13.01
CA PRO A 57 -1.03 -2.62 -12.85
C PRO A 57 0.04 -3.49 -12.17
N HIS A 58 -0.42 -4.50 -11.43
CA HIS A 58 0.42 -5.53 -10.81
C HIS A 58 1.48 -5.03 -9.81
N VAL A 59 1.30 -3.83 -9.27
CA VAL A 59 2.09 -3.32 -8.14
C VAL A 59 1.76 -4.12 -6.88
N CYS A 60 2.78 -4.54 -6.12
CA CYS A 60 2.59 -5.24 -4.85
C CYS A 60 3.27 -4.49 -3.71
N ILE A 61 2.50 -4.15 -2.68
CA ILE A 61 2.94 -3.37 -1.52
C ILE A 61 2.67 -4.17 -0.24
N ILE A 62 3.75 -4.59 0.42
CA ILE A 62 3.69 -5.51 1.56
C ILE A 62 4.42 -5.00 2.79
N GLY A 63 4.01 -5.52 3.95
CA GLY A 63 4.57 -5.15 5.26
C GLY A 63 3.60 -5.38 6.43
N GLY A 64 2.33 -5.66 6.15
CA GLY A 64 1.30 -5.89 7.17
C GLY A 64 0.75 -4.59 7.76
N ALA A 65 -0.21 -4.71 8.68
CA ALA A 65 -1.00 -3.57 9.18
C ALA A 65 -0.16 -2.47 9.86
N THR A 66 0.96 -2.84 10.48
CA THR A 66 1.85 -1.90 11.18
C THR A 66 2.80 -1.15 10.23
N ALA A 67 2.94 -1.63 9.00
CA ALA A 67 3.71 -0.95 7.97
C ALA A 67 2.92 0.21 7.37
N THR A 68 3.58 1.33 7.09
CA THR A 68 2.95 2.53 6.56
C THR A 68 3.53 2.95 5.21
N LEU A 69 2.69 3.05 4.18
CA LEU A 69 3.02 3.73 2.94
C LEU A 69 2.42 5.14 2.95
N ILE A 70 3.23 6.14 2.68
CA ILE A 70 2.78 7.53 2.45
C ILE A 70 3.14 7.90 1.02
N MET A 71 2.13 8.19 0.22
CA MET A 71 2.28 8.78 -1.11
C MET A 71 1.77 10.21 -1.02
N GLU A 72 2.66 11.20 -1.15
CA GLU A 72 2.27 12.59 -1.29
C GLU A 72 1.67 12.86 -2.68
N ASP A 73 1.10 14.05 -2.88
CA ASP A 73 0.45 14.41 -4.14
C ASP A 73 1.38 14.26 -5.35
N PHE A 74 0.82 13.96 -6.52
CA PHE A 74 1.56 13.85 -7.79
C PHE A 74 2.70 12.82 -7.77
N THR A 75 2.53 11.74 -7.00
CA THR A 75 3.43 10.58 -7.01
C THR A 75 2.78 9.42 -7.75
N ASN A 76 3.58 8.54 -8.33
CA ASN A 76 3.08 7.39 -9.08
C ASN A 76 3.94 6.17 -8.79
N ILE A 77 3.37 4.97 -8.93
CA ILE A 77 4.14 3.72 -8.87
C ILE A 77 4.01 3.02 -10.22
N GLY A 78 5.16 2.79 -10.87
CA GLY A 78 5.22 2.13 -12.18
C GLY A 78 4.78 0.67 -12.13
N ALA A 79 4.33 0.15 -13.28
CA ALA A 79 3.71 -1.17 -13.39
C ALA A 79 4.65 -2.29 -12.92
N GLY A 80 4.09 -3.28 -12.23
CA GLY A 80 4.84 -4.45 -11.76
C GLY A 80 5.78 -4.21 -10.56
N SER A 81 5.89 -2.97 -10.05
CA SER A 81 6.77 -2.64 -8.93
C SER A 81 6.45 -3.46 -7.67
N LYS A 82 7.48 -3.71 -6.85
CA LYS A 82 7.39 -4.47 -5.60
C LYS A 82 7.96 -3.62 -4.47
N ILE A 83 7.11 -3.25 -3.52
CA ILE A 83 7.46 -2.39 -2.40
C ILE A 83 7.30 -3.20 -1.11
N VAL A 84 8.40 -3.38 -0.39
CA VAL A 84 8.44 -4.07 0.90
C VAL A 84 8.70 -3.02 1.97
N VAL A 85 7.66 -2.63 2.71
CA VAL A 85 7.74 -1.58 3.73
C VAL A 85 8.30 -2.13 5.05
N ILE A 86 7.92 -3.36 5.40
CA ILE A 86 8.48 -4.12 6.51
C ILE A 86 8.87 -5.51 5.99
N SER A 87 10.04 -5.97 6.39
CA SER A 87 10.60 -7.30 6.05
C SER A 87 11.18 -7.98 7.28
N ASP A 88 11.43 -9.28 7.19
CA ASP A 88 12.22 -10.00 8.18
C ASP A 88 13.70 -9.58 8.07
N ASP A 89 14.41 -9.53 9.20
CA ASP A 89 15.86 -9.37 9.23
C ASP A 89 16.51 -10.69 8.80
N PHE A 90 16.96 -10.74 7.55
CA PHE A 90 17.60 -11.94 6.98
C PHE A 90 18.95 -12.28 7.61
N THR A 91 19.47 -11.45 8.51
CA THR A 91 20.73 -11.68 9.23
C THR A 91 20.53 -12.07 10.68
N ASN A 92 19.33 -11.90 11.24
CA ASN A 92 19.07 -12.08 12.67
C ASN A 92 17.59 -12.40 12.92
N GLY A 93 17.32 -13.49 13.65
CA GLY A 93 15.96 -13.98 13.91
C GLY A 93 15.48 -15.01 12.90
N LEU A 94 14.29 -15.56 13.12
CA LEU A 94 13.69 -16.52 12.21
C LEU A 94 12.95 -15.80 11.07
N ILE A 95 13.19 -16.26 9.85
CA ILE A 95 12.49 -15.83 8.64
C ILE A 95 11.34 -16.80 8.36
N ASN A 96 10.15 -16.28 8.03
CA ASN A 96 8.93 -16.96 7.53
C ASN A 96 7.67 -16.25 8.08
N PRO A 97 6.63 -15.98 7.26
CA PRO A 97 5.38 -15.38 7.71
C PRO A 97 4.61 -16.16 8.79
N LEU A 98 4.82 -17.48 8.90
CA LEU A 98 4.12 -18.36 9.84
C LEU A 98 4.78 -18.42 11.23
N ILE A 99 5.96 -17.81 11.40
CA ILE A 99 6.66 -17.81 12.68
C ILE A 99 6.06 -16.72 13.59
N PRO A 100 5.79 -17.03 14.89
CA PRO A 100 5.33 -16.02 15.85
C PRO A 100 6.28 -14.84 15.97
N LEU A 101 5.73 -13.63 16.13
CA LEU A 101 6.48 -12.38 16.10
C LEU A 101 7.58 -12.32 17.16
N GLU A 102 7.43 -12.98 18.31
CA GLU A 102 8.45 -13.02 19.36
C GLU A 102 9.77 -13.69 18.95
N TYR A 103 9.76 -14.51 17.89
CA TYR A 103 10.97 -15.16 17.34
C TYR A 103 11.52 -14.48 16.09
N LYS A 104 10.85 -13.41 15.66
CA LYS A 104 11.20 -12.66 14.45
C LYS A 104 11.87 -11.37 14.84
N LYS A 105 12.71 -10.89 13.94
CA LYS A 105 13.20 -9.52 13.98
C LYS A 105 12.80 -8.86 12.67
N LEU A 106 12.10 -7.73 12.76
CA LEU A 106 11.57 -7.02 11.61
C LEU A 106 12.40 -5.77 11.33
N ILE A 107 12.55 -5.44 10.04
CA ILE A 107 13.21 -4.24 9.55
C ILE A 107 12.20 -3.40 8.78
N GLY A 108 12.19 -2.10 9.08
CA GLY A 108 11.34 -1.11 8.43
C GLY A 108 10.17 -0.67 9.31
N SER A 109 9.48 0.36 8.84
CA SER A 109 8.27 0.87 9.49
C SER A 109 7.42 1.65 8.50
N GLN A 110 8.07 2.55 7.75
CA GLN A 110 7.40 3.39 6.77
C GLN A 110 8.21 3.61 5.50
N ILE A 111 7.51 3.83 4.40
CA ILE A 111 8.05 4.36 3.14
C ILE A 111 7.26 5.62 2.79
N ILE A 112 7.98 6.68 2.39
CA ILE A 112 7.41 7.96 2.02
C ILE A 112 7.86 8.32 0.60
N MET A 113 6.90 8.41 -0.32
CA MET A 113 7.08 8.96 -1.65
C MET A 113 6.68 10.44 -1.60
N ARG A 114 7.68 11.32 -1.77
CA ARG A 114 7.47 12.77 -1.66
C ARG A 114 6.94 13.35 -2.96
N ARG A 115 6.29 14.51 -2.88
CA ARG A 115 5.71 15.19 -4.04
C ARG A 115 6.70 15.25 -5.22
N PHE A 116 6.25 14.81 -6.39
CA PHE A 116 7.04 14.73 -7.63
C PHE A 116 8.21 13.73 -7.62
N SER A 117 8.28 12.80 -6.66
CA SER A 117 9.16 11.64 -6.78
C SER A 117 8.56 10.64 -7.77
N LEU A 118 9.37 10.22 -8.75
CA LEU A 118 9.08 9.13 -9.69
C LEU A 118 9.40 7.77 -9.06
#